data_AF-A0A813IMA9-F1
#
_entry.id   AF-A0A813IMA9-F1
#
_cell.length_a   1.000
_cell.length_b   1.000
_cell.length_c   1.000
_cell.angle_alpha   90.00
_cell.angle_beta   90.00
_cell.angle_gamma   90.00
#
_symmetry.space_group_name_H-M   'P 1'
#
loop_
_entity.id
_entity.type
_entity.pdbx_description
1 polymer ?
#
loop_
_entity_poly.entity_id
_entity_poly.type
_entity_poly.pdbx_seq_one_letter_code
_entity_poly.pdbx_strand_id
1 'polypeptide(L)'
;MGLSTSALLVVLQAHLVSTQYPAPVAKPTWCSVPNYRFYRWTPTKARGFAPSADLHCGLQEGKPDGCSCVGYKECRSGCCVPDITGATYCTYPIIQVAEIEFWRKSQKVRTQKVPDNNHDAFRVMSSADVPQTWGVWELELYRFTNCSGRLVGGTAISSSSRSHGFGHSIDHAAPYGLHETPRTYWQDDPSLPKQSFELHGPEMYAVDGDQTTNWYPTCQNPCLADTQWVGLNFSTPMPGGVKCVRILQDKDRAYASFGLRVQGHRHDTGAWETLASFNAATWEYGGVWENLSIPQGVSFYASRGHARSLDSNLSSSVVELVGTPLEFDFGVETEIDAWRFAPAKEPSENNSAIHDGYTCENDGLCARDPVQWKLDGSLDRTNWVTLTAQDTADYDVPIFRQAFTPFFSVDHLVSLTINDIWPDGRGKCAARR
;
A
#
# COMPACT_ATOMS: atom_id res chain seq x y z
N MET A 1 39.96 45.44 67.52
CA MET A 1 40.41 44.49 66.47
C MET A 1 39.17 44.05 65.72
N GLY A 2 38.89 44.67 64.57
CA GLY A 2 37.65 44.49 63.83
C GLY A 2 37.74 43.33 62.84
N LEU A 3 36.80 42.41 62.93
CA LEU A 3 36.62 41.33 61.97
C LEU A 3 35.79 41.87 60.79
N SER A 4 36.44 41.95 59.63
CA SER A 4 35.82 42.29 58.34
C SER A 4 35.24 41.03 57.71
N THR A 5 33.92 40.95 57.62
CA THR A 5 33.20 39.93 56.85
C THR A 5 33.07 40.37 55.39
N SER A 6 33.88 39.79 54.50
CA SER A 6 33.71 39.93 53.06
C SER A 6 32.58 39.02 52.56
N ALA A 7 31.46 39.61 52.19
CA ALA A 7 30.37 38.92 51.48
C ALA A 7 30.76 38.75 50.00
N LEU A 8 30.83 37.49 49.55
CA LEU A 8 31.06 37.13 48.16
C LEU A 8 29.75 37.32 47.38
N LEU A 9 29.65 38.41 46.60
CA LEU A 9 28.52 38.66 45.71
C LEU A 9 28.70 37.84 44.42
N VAL A 10 28.02 36.70 44.33
CA VAL A 10 27.93 35.90 43.10
C VAL A 10 26.89 36.57 42.19
N VAL A 11 27.36 37.28 41.16
CA VAL A 11 26.50 37.81 40.10
C VAL A 11 26.12 36.66 39.17
N LEU A 12 24.92 36.09 39.34
CA LEU A 12 24.29 35.25 38.32
C LEU A 12 23.94 36.13 37.12
N GLN A 13 24.78 36.14 36.10
CA GLN A 13 24.38 36.59 34.76
C GLN A 13 23.44 35.55 34.16
N ALA A 14 22.13 35.75 34.34
CA ALA A 14 21.12 35.07 33.54
C ALA A 14 21.30 35.51 32.08
N HIS A 15 21.97 34.70 31.28
CA HIS A 15 21.90 34.82 29.82
C HIS A 15 20.46 34.48 29.42
N LEU A 16 19.67 35.53 29.19
CA LEU A 16 18.43 35.45 28.43
C LEU A 16 18.82 35.02 27.02
N VAL A 17 18.91 33.70 26.79
CA VAL A 17 18.88 33.13 25.45
C VAL A 17 17.49 33.43 24.94
N SER A 18 17.36 34.54 24.23
CA SER A 18 16.19 34.85 23.42
C SER A 18 16.04 33.71 22.41
N THR A 19 15.16 32.75 22.71
CA THR A 19 14.64 31.80 21.73
C THR A 19 13.83 32.60 20.72
N GLN A 20 14.51 33.24 19.77
CA GLN A 20 13.87 33.77 18.58
C GLN A 20 13.31 32.57 17.84
N TYR A 21 12.02 32.31 18.03
CA TYR A 21 11.27 31.40 17.20
C TYR A 21 11.49 31.80 15.75
N PRO A 22 11.80 30.86 14.84
CA PRO A 22 11.93 31.18 13.43
C PRO A 22 10.64 31.87 12.96
N ALA A 23 10.81 32.95 12.19
CA ALA A 23 9.68 33.70 11.64
C ALA A 23 8.72 32.73 10.91
N PRO A 24 7.40 32.91 11.06
CA PRO A 24 6.42 32.03 10.42
C PRO A 24 6.65 31.99 8.91
N VAL A 25 6.86 30.79 8.38
CA VAL A 25 7.01 30.57 6.94
C VAL A 25 5.66 30.85 6.28
N ALA A 26 5.52 32.00 5.63
CA ALA A 26 4.28 32.46 5.01
C ALA A 26 3.92 31.73 3.69
N LYS A 27 4.54 30.58 3.39
CA LYS A 27 4.28 29.80 2.18
C LYS A 27 4.00 28.34 2.54
N PRO A 28 2.90 27.75 2.05
CA PRO A 28 2.65 26.32 2.24
C PRO A 28 3.80 25.52 1.67
N THR A 29 4.35 24.62 2.49
CA THR A 29 5.38 23.67 2.06
C THR A 29 4.65 22.40 1.64
N TRP A 30 4.82 22.02 0.38
CA TRP A 30 4.23 20.81 -0.18
C TRP A 30 5.16 19.63 0.07
N CYS A 31 4.64 18.58 0.68
CA CYS A 31 5.35 17.33 0.86
C CYS A 31 4.70 16.23 0.04
N SER A 32 5.52 15.46 -0.67
CA SER A 32 5.08 14.20 -1.26
C SER A 32 4.91 13.19 -0.13
N VAL A 33 3.68 12.78 0.14
CA VAL A 33 3.38 11.65 1.02
C VAL A 33 2.99 10.48 0.10
N PRO A 34 3.94 9.62 -0.27
CA PRO A 34 3.69 8.64 -1.32
C PRO A 34 2.72 7.53 -0.86
N ASN A 35 2.58 7.29 0.45
CA ASN A 35 1.94 6.07 0.94
C ASN A 35 0.83 6.36 1.97
N TYR A 36 -0.31 5.68 1.83
CA TYR A 36 -1.36 5.63 2.85
C TYR A 36 -1.72 4.18 3.16
N ARG A 37 -2.15 3.92 4.39
CA ARG A 37 -2.65 2.59 4.77
C ARG A 37 -4.13 2.45 4.45
N PHE A 38 -4.87 3.51 4.73
CA PHE A 38 -6.30 3.57 4.54
C PHE A 38 -6.62 4.48 3.35
N TYR A 39 -7.51 4.02 2.49
CA TYR A 39 -8.08 4.82 1.41
C TYR A 39 -9.57 4.91 1.59
N ARG A 40 -10.15 6.04 1.20
CA ARG A 40 -11.58 6.27 1.29
C ARG A 40 -12.08 6.92 0.02
N TRP A 41 -12.93 6.19 -0.71
CA TRP A 41 -13.60 6.72 -1.88
C TRP A 41 -15.03 7.11 -1.52
N THR A 42 -15.38 8.37 -1.74
CA THR A 42 -16.69 8.93 -1.41
C THR A 42 -17.34 9.47 -2.68
N PRO A 43 -18.37 8.81 -3.21
CA PRO A 43 -19.13 9.39 -4.31
C PRO A 43 -19.92 10.61 -3.80
N THR A 44 -19.87 11.73 -4.51
CA THR A 44 -20.51 12.98 -4.11
C THR A 44 -21.72 13.33 -4.97
N LYS A 45 -21.85 12.71 -6.15
CA LYS A 45 -23.02 12.83 -7.03
C LYS A 45 -23.16 11.60 -7.92
N ALA A 46 -24.40 11.21 -8.21
CA ALA A 46 -24.73 10.21 -9.22
C ALA A 46 -25.38 10.87 -10.46
N ARG A 47 -25.18 10.27 -11.64
CA ARG A 47 -25.76 10.70 -12.92
C ARG A 47 -27.27 10.87 -12.78
N GLY A 48 -27.87 11.85 -13.46
CA GLY A 48 -29.32 12.04 -13.46
C GLY A 48 -29.91 12.54 -12.13
N PHE A 49 -29.08 12.78 -11.11
CA PHE A 49 -29.52 13.34 -9.84
C PHE A 49 -28.93 14.74 -9.58
N ALA A 50 -29.81 15.72 -9.40
CA ALA A 50 -29.46 17.02 -8.85
C ALA A 50 -29.98 17.09 -7.40
N PRO A 51 -29.16 17.42 -6.40
CA PRO A 51 -29.58 17.56 -5.00
C PRO A 51 -30.78 18.50 -4.76
N SER A 52 -31.12 19.34 -5.75
CA SER A 52 -32.16 20.36 -5.68
C SER A 52 -33.49 19.99 -6.36
N ALA A 53 -33.70 18.76 -6.80
CA ALA A 53 -34.99 18.36 -7.35
C ALA A 53 -35.98 18.07 -6.19
N ASP A 54 -36.98 18.94 -6.01
CA ASP A 54 -38.08 18.72 -5.06
C ASP A 54 -38.81 17.41 -5.39
N LEU A 55 -38.50 16.37 -4.62
CA LEU A 55 -39.05 15.03 -4.79
C LEU A 55 -40.44 14.95 -4.16
N HIS A 56 -41.48 15.14 -4.98
CA HIS A 56 -42.87 14.97 -4.56
C HIS A 56 -43.25 13.49 -4.46
N CYS A 57 -43.26 12.97 -3.23
CA CYS A 57 -43.76 11.62 -2.91
C CYS A 57 -45.30 11.56 -3.01
N GLY A 58 -45.87 11.53 -4.22
CA GLY A 58 -47.33 11.54 -4.39
C GLY A 58 -47.90 10.99 -5.69
N LEU A 59 -47.09 10.52 -6.64
CA LEU A 59 -47.59 10.01 -7.93
C LEU A 59 -47.85 8.49 -7.89
N GLN A 60 -48.90 8.04 -8.58
CA GLN A 60 -49.32 6.63 -8.65
C GLN A 60 -48.43 5.76 -9.57
N GLU A 61 -47.63 6.37 -10.44
CA GLU A 61 -46.74 5.69 -11.40
C GLU A 61 -45.34 5.45 -10.80
N GLY A 62 -45.28 4.69 -9.70
CA GLY A 62 -44.05 4.43 -8.95
C GLY A 62 -43.61 5.62 -8.08
N LYS A 63 -43.17 5.34 -6.86
CA LYS A 63 -42.60 6.37 -6.00
C LYS A 63 -41.20 6.72 -6.51
N PRO A 64 -40.87 8.01 -6.62
CA PRO A 64 -39.53 8.39 -7.00
C PRO A 64 -38.53 8.08 -5.86
N ASP A 65 -37.25 7.99 -6.20
CA ASP A 65 -36.19 7.74 -5.23
C ASP A 65 -36.14 8.88 -4.19
N GLY A 66 -36.18 8.54 -2.91
CA GLY A 66 -36.31 9.46 -1.77
C GLY A 66 -37.53 9.22 -0.88
N CYS A 67 -38.53 8.47 -1.37
CA CYS A 67 -39.80 8.28 -0.68
C CYS A 67 -39.82 7.00 0.17
N SER A 68 -40.56 7.00 1.29
CA SER A 68 -40.77 5.76 2.07
C SER A 68 -41.44 4.68 1.22
N CYS A 69 -40.92 3.46 1.26
CA CYS A 69 -41.42 2.31 0.53
C CYS A 69 -41.52 1.07 1.42
N VAL A 70 -42.53 0.24 1.17
CA VAL A 70 -42.67 -1.05 1.88
C VAL A 70 -41.99 -2.19 1.11
N GLY A 71 -41.74 -2.01 -0.18
CA GLY A 71 -41.05 -2.99 -1.00
C GLY A 71 -40.49 -2.41 -2.30
N TYR A 72 -39.51 -3.10 -2.88
CA TYR A 72 -38.71 -2.64 -4.02
C TYR A 72 -39.54 -2.21 -5.24
N LYS A 73 -40.70 -2.85 -5.47
CA LYS A 73 -41.63 -2.54 -6.56
C LYS A 73 -42.27 -1.15 -6.46
N GLU A 74 -42.24 -0.54 -5.27
CA GLU A 74 -42.75 0.80 -5.08
C GLU A 74 -41.76 1.88 -5.53
N CYS A 75 -40.48 1.55 -5.74
CA CYS A 75 -39.45 2.52 -6.12
C CYS A 75 -39.23 2.51 -7.62
N ARG A 76 -39.10 3.70 -8.21
CA ARG A 76 -38.77 3.85 -9.64
C ARG A 76 -37.42 3.22 -9.99
N SER A 77 -36.45 3.25 -9.08
CA SER A 77 -35.18 2.55 -9.27
C SER A 77 -35.26 1.04 -8.98
N GLY A 78 -36.36 0.54 -8.43
CA GLY A 78 -36.46 -0.87 -8.03
C GLY A 78 -35.62 -1.22 -6.79
N CYS A 79 -35.17 -0.24 -6.00
CA CYS A 79 -34.43 -0.48 -4.76
C CYS A 79 -35.04 0.26 -3.56
N CYS A 80 -35.32 -0.51 -2.51
CA CYS A 80 -35.58 0.00 -1.16
C CYS A 80 -34.39 -0.34 -0.29
N VAL A 81 -33.74 0.66 0.31
CA VAL A 81 -32.65 0.43 1.27
C VAL A 81 -33.19 0.69 2.67
N PRO A 82 -33.00 -0.25 3.62
CA PRO A 82 -33.32 0.01 5.02
C PRO A 82 -32.33 1.02 5.60
N ASP A 83 -32.83 2.03 6.29
CA ASP A 83 -31.99 2.92 7.08
C ASP A 83 -31.47 2.24 8.36
N ILE A 84 -30.70 2.96 9.17
CA ILE A 84 -30.18 2.47 10.45
C ILE A 84 -31.28 2.11 11.48
N THR A 85 -32.53 2.54 11.24
CA THR A 85 -33.70 2.26 12.10
C THR A 85 -34.54 1.10 11.58
N GLY A 86 -34.21 0.55 10.40
CA GLY A 86 -34.93 -0.53 9.74
C GLY A 86 -36.11 -0.05 8.89
N ALA A 87 -36.31 1.26 8.75
CA ALA A 87 -37.31 1.82 7.85
C ALA A 87 -36.78 1.79 6.41
N THR A 88 -37.57 1.24 5.48
CA THR A 88 -37.22 1.17 4.06
C THR A 88 -37.66 2.43 3.32
N TYR A 89 -36.72 3.04 2.63
CA TYR A 89 -36.96 4.16 1.74
C TYR A 89 -36.47 3.79 0.34
N CYS A 90 -37.16 4.26 -0.70
CA CYS A 90 -36.52 4.50 -1.97
C CYS A 90 -35.47 5.55 -1.62
N THR A 91 -34.19 5.26 -1.70
CA THR A 91 -33.20 6.15 -1.10
C THR A 91 -32.68 7.20 -2.07
N TYR A 92 -32.56 8.42 -1.54
CA TYR A 92 -31.87 9.59 -2.13
C TYR A 92 -30.41 9.25 -2.45
N PRO A 93 -29.84 9.89 -3.49
CA PRO A 93 -29.26 9.19 -4.62
C PRO A 93 -28.34 8.07 -4.18
N ILE A 94 -28.57 6.88 -4.75
CA ILE A 94 -27.67 5.75 -4.57
C ILE A 94 -26.60 5.75 -5.66
N ILE A 95 -25.48 5.12 -5.36
CA ILE A 95 -24.49 4.69 -6.33
C ILE A 95 -24.46 3.18 -6.43
N GLN A 96 -24.08 2.68 -7.60
CA GLN A 96 -23.85 1.27 -7.78
C GLN A 96 -22.56 1.03 -8.57
N VAL A 97 -21.57 0.44 -7.91
CA VAL A 97 -20.24 0.21 -8.48
C VAL A 97 -19.98 -1.28 -8.49
N ALA A 98 -19.53 -1.80 -9.63
CA ALA A 98 -19.11 -3.20 -9.74
C ALA A 98 -17.75 -3.39 -9.05
N GLU A 99 -16.77 -2.58 -9.44
CA GLU A 99 -15.40 -2.71 -8.97
C GLU A 99 -14.69 -1.36 -8.92
N ILE A 100 -13.77 -1.22 -7.98
CA ILE A 100 -12.78 -0.14 -7.85
C ILE A 100 -11.42 -0.83 -7.96
N GLU A 101 -10.52 -0.25 -8.76
CA GLU A 101 -9.16 -0.74 -8.87
C GLU A 101 -8.18 0.35 -8.44
N PHE A 102 -7.23 -0.05 -7.61
CA PHE A 102 -6.09 0.77 -7.23
C PHE A 102 -4.85 0.24 -7.93
N TRP A 103 -4.01 1.16 -8.39
CA TRP A 103 -2.82 0.87 -9.19
C TRP A 103 -1.60 1.51 -8.56
N ARG A 104 -0.47 0.84 -8.74
CA ARG A 104 0.86 1.29 -8.33
C ARG A 104 1.86 0.95 -9.43
N LYS A 105 2.53 1.96 -9.98
CA LYS A 105 3.57 1.81 -11.01
C LYS A 105 3.09 0.93 -12.17
N SER A 106 1.89 1.22 -12.67
CA SER A 106 1.22 0.47 -13.73
C SER A 106 0.92 -1.00 -13.40
N GLN A 107 0.90 -1.37 -12.11
CA GLN A 107 0.44 -2.69 -11.66
C GLN A 107 -0.80 -2.53 -10.80
N LYS A 108 -1.86 -3.30 -11.10
CA LYS A 108 -3.05 -3.38 -10.23
C LYS A 108 -2.61 -3.89 -8.86
N VAL A 109 -2.93 -3.14 -7.82
CA VAL A 109 -2.75 -3.60 -6.44
C VAL A 109 -3.75 -4.73 -6.21
N ARG A 110 -3.24 -5.91 -5.85
CA ARG A 110 -4.10 -7.06 -5.56
C ARG A 110 -4.91 -6.76 -4.30
N THR A 111 -6.17 -6.45 -4.50
CA THR A 111 -7.14 -6.20 -3.44
C THR A 111 -7.84 -7.47 -2.95
N GLN A 112 -7.76 -8.55 -3.74
CA GLN A 112 -8.25 -9.86 -3.33
C GLN A 112 -7.41 -10.39 -2.16
N LYS A 113 -8.10 -10.79 -1.08
CA LYS A 113 -7.46 -11.52 0.00
C LYS A 113 -6.93 -12.84 -0.56
N VAL A 114 -5.61 -12.96 -0.72
CA VAL A 114 -4.97 -14.24 -1.00
C VAL A 114 -5.39 -15.22 0.10
N PRO A 115 -5.88 -16.43 -0.22
CA PRO A 115 -6.27 -17.38 0.81
C PRO A 115 -5.10 -17.66 1.74
N ASP A 116 -5.20 -17.16 2.97
CA ASP A 116 -4.12 -17.19 3.97
C ASP A 116 -3.53 -18.59 4.24
N ASN A 117 -4.23 -19.66 3.86
CA ASN A 117 -3.89 -21.05 4.23
C ASN A 117 -3.50 -21.92 3.04
N ASN A 118 -3.12 -21.36 1.88
CA ASN A 118 -2.83 -22.16 0.70
C ASN A 118 -1.36 -22.20 0.29
N HIS A 119 -0.46 -21.56 1.04
CA HIS A 119 0.96 -21.51 0.70
C HIS A 119 1.81 -22.20 1.75
N ASP A 120 2.68 -23.09 1.30
CA ASP A 120 3.61 -23.89 2.11
C ASP A 120 5.06 -23.46 1.93
N ALA A 121 5.39 -22.65 0.91
CA ALA A 121 6.70 -22.03 0.76
C ALA A 121 6.58 -20.59 0.28
N PHE A 122 7.57 -19.78 0.63
CA PHE A 122 7.64 -18.36 0.27
C PHE A 122 9.06 -17.99 -0.13
N ARG A 123 9.21 -17.13 -1.13
CA ARG A 123 10.51 -16.65 -1.60
C ARG A 123 10.48 -15.18 -1.99
N VAL A 124 11.62 -14.53 -1.87
CA VAL A 124 11.90 -13.23 -2.48
C VAL A 124 12.72 -13.47 -3.74
N MET A 125 12.36 -12.78 -4.81
CA MET A 125 13.00 -12.86 -6.12
C MET A 125 13.43 -11.46 -6.54
N SER A 126 14.62 -11.34 -7.11
CA SER A 126 15.02 -10.12 -7.79
C SER A 126 14.18 -9.95 -9.07
N SER A 127 13.50 -8.82 -9.23
CA SER A 127 12.71 -8.48 -10.42
C SER A 127 13.30 -7.33 -11.24
N ALA A 128 14.54 -6.94 -10.94
CA ALA A 128 15.35 -6.04 -11.74
C ALA A 128 16.73 -6.67 -11.98
N ASP A 129 17.41 -6.24 -13.04
CA ASP A 129 18.80 -6.67 -13.29
C ASP A 129 19.69 -6.10 -12.18
N VAL A 130 20.52 -6.97 -11.59
CA VAL A 130 21.56 -6.59 -10.64
C VAL A 130 22.89 -6.54 -11.39
N PRO A 131 23.63 -5.41 -11.37
CA PRO A 131 24.85 -5.26 -12.18
C PRO A 131 25.92 -6.33 -11.93
N GLN A 132 26.02 -6.79 -10.69
CA GLN A 132 26.90 -7.88 -10.27
C GLN A 132 26.04 -9.04 -9.73
N THR A 133 26.43 -9.61 -8.59
CA THR A 133 25.72 -10.70 -7.90
C THR A 133 24.72 -10.16 -6.88
N TRP A 134 23.52 -10.72 -6.80
CA TRP A 134 22.53 -10.25 -5.81
C TRP A 134 22.83 -10.78 -4.39
N GLY A 135 23.27 -9.93 -3.47
CA GLY A 135 23.59 -10.32 -2.10
C GLY A 135 22.43 -10.13 -1.12
N VAL A 136 22.04 -11.20 -0.42
CA VAL A 136 21.02 -11.16 0.66
C VAL A 136 21.64 -11.64 1.96
N TRP A 137 21.72 -10.73 2.94
CA TRP A 137 22.31 -10.97 4.26
C TRP A 137 21.34 -11.62 5.23
N GLU A 138 20.07 -11.21 5.22
CA GLU A 138 19.06 -11.84 6.06
C GLU A 138 17.68 -11.65 5.44
N LEU A 139 16.82 -12.65 5.65
CA LEU A 139 15.46 -12.75 5.16
C LEU A 139 14.59 -13.30 6.30
N GLU A 140 13.59 -12.52 6.69
CA GLU A 140 12.65 -12.89 7.73
C GLU A 140 11.22 -12.79 7.21
N LEU A 141 10.39 -13.78 7.55
CA LEU A 141 8.98 -13.82 7.20
C LEU A 141 8.12 -13.57 8.45
N TYR A 142 7.02 -12.83 8.31
CA TYR A 142 6.20 -12.37 9.43
C TYR A 142 4.72 -12.65 9.22
N ARG A 143 4.04 -13.00 10.31
CA ARG A 143 2.60 -13.31 10.35
C ARG A 143 1.70 -12.07 10.36
N PHE A 144 2.27 -10.89 10.59
CA PHE A 144 1.52 -9.62 10.67
C PHE A 144 2.07 -8.58 9.71
N THR A 145 1.19 -7.68 9.26
CA THR A 145 1.50 -6.63 8.28
C THR A 145 2.49 -5.58 8.79
N ASN A 146 2.54 -5.35 10.11
CA ASN A 146 3.54 -4.50 10.76
C ASN A 146 4.88 -5.23 11.01
N CYS A 147 5.11 -6.38 10.39
CA CYS A 147 6.31 -7.20 10.56
C CYS A 147 6.55 -7.59 12.04
N SER A 148 5.48 -7.87 12.78
CA SER A 148 5.56 -8.47 14.11
C SER A 148 5.19 -9.96 14.06
N GLY A 149 5.67 -10.74 15.04
CA GLY A 149 5.48 -12.20 15.07
C GLY A 149 6.20 -12.91 13.91
N ARG A 150 7.54 -12.99 14.01
CA ARG A 150 8.39 -13.74 13.07
C ARG A 150 7.89 -15.17 12.95
N LEU A 151 7.77 -15.65 11.72
CA LEU A 151 7.55 -17.06 11.42
C LEU A 151 8.89 -17.77 11.57
N VAL A 152 8.91 -18.79 12.42
CA VAL A 152 10.08 -19.60 12.72
C VAL A 152 9.92 -21.00 12.14
N GLY A 153 11.04 -21.63 11.79
CA GLY A 153 11.07 -22.91 11.10
C GLY A 153 11.10 -22.76 9.58
N GLY A 154 10.80 -23.86 8.88
CA GLY A 154 10.98 -23.97 7.44
C GLY A 154 12.42 -24.31 7.05
N THR A 155 12.57 -24.93 5.89
CA THR A 155 13.87 -25.25 5.29
C THR A 155 14.21 -24.14 4.30
N ALA A 156 15.43 -23.59 4.40
CA ALA A 156 15.93 -22.63 3.43
C ALA A 156 15.89 -23.22 2.01
N ILE A 157 15.46 -22.42 1.04
CA ILE A 157 15.41 -22.77 -0.37
C ILE A 157 15.94 -21.60 -1.20
N SER A 158 16.62 -21.88 -2.32
CA SER A 158 17.09 -20.84 -3.23
C SER A 158 17.20 -21.32 -4.67
N SER A 159 17.41 -20.37 -5.59
CA SER A 159 17.75 -20.66 -7.00
C SER A 159 19.10 -21.38 -7.14
N SER A 160 20.01 -21.21 -6.18
CA SER A 160 21.33 -21.83 -6.22
C SER A 160 21.97 -21.90 -4.83
N SER A 161 22.52 -23.07 -4.53
CA SER A 161 23.20 -23.41 -3.28
C SER A 161 24.69 -23.66 -3.56
N ARG A 162 25.52 -22.61 -3.62
CA ARG A 162 26.97 -22.79 -3.69
C ARG A 162 27.67 -21.93 -2.65
N SER A 163 28.49 -22.57 -1.83
CA SER A 163 29.49 -21.91 -1.01
C SER A 163 30.56 -21.31 -1.91
N HIS A 164 30.63 -19.99 -1.97
CA HIS A 164 31.73 -19.28 -2.63
C HIS A 164 32.66 -18.73 -1.57
N GLY A 165 33.87 -19.30 -1.47
CA GLY A 165 34.93 -18.68 -0.69
C GLY A 165 35.46 -17.47 -1.45
N PHE A 166 35.04 -16.27 -1.06
CA PHE A 166 35.73 -14.97 -1.08
C PHE A 166 34.69 -13.84 -1.12
N GLY A 167 34.63 -13.04 -0.05
CA GLY A 167 33.68 -11.95 0.08
C GLY A 167 34.25 -10.66 0.67
N HIS A 168 33.68 -9.56 0.20
CA HIS A 168 33.82 -8.24 0.82
C HIS A 168 33.15 -8.29 2.20
N SER A 169 33.93 -8.03 3.26
CA SER A 169 33.40 -7.89 4.62
C SER A 169 32.76 -6.51 4.79
N ILE A 170 31.50 -6.47 5.23
CA ILE A 170 30.92 -5.29 5.83
C ILE A 170 31.40 -5.28 7.29
N ASP A 171 32.24 -4.31 7.62
CA ASP A 171 32.64 -4.07 9.00
C ASP A 171 31.43 -3.48 9.76
N HIS A 172 30.61 -4.35 10.35
CA HIS A 172 29.38 -3.98 11.06
C HIS A 172 29.65 -3.00 12.24
N ALA A 173 30.89 -2.91 12.69
CA ALA A 173 31.30 -2.04 13.78
C ALA A 173 31.56 -0.58 13.37
N ALA A 174 31.57 -0.23 12.08
CA ALA A 174 31.88 1.12 11.63
C ALA A 174 30.66 2.06 11.71
N PRO A 175 30.59 2.98 12.69
CA PRO A 175 29.50 3.95 12.75
C PRO A 175 29.76 5.04 11.70
N TYR A 176 28.75 5.36 10.89
CA TYR A 176 28.71 6.54 9.99
C TYR A 176 29.51 6.49 8.67
N GLY A 177 29.36 5.43 7.88
CA GLY A 177 29.43 5.57 6.41
C GLY A 177 30.78 5.95 5.80
N LEU A 178 31.90 5.83 6.52
CA LEU A 178 33.25 5.96 5.95
C LEU A 178 33.68 4.61 5.37
N HIS A 179 33.10 4.20 4.23
CA HIS A 179 33.60 3.06 3.45
C HIS A 179 34.00 3.54 2.04
N GLU A 180 35.09 4.29 1.94
CA GLU A 180 35.74 4.62 0.66
C GLU A 180 36.93 3.71 0.33
N THR A 181 36.89 2.42 0.70
CA THR A 181 37.84 1.49 0.10
C THR A 181 37.12 0.27 -0.46
N PRO A 182 37.08 0.10 -1.79
CA PRO A 182 36.79 -1.19 -2.39
C PRO A 182 37.99 -2.09 -2.07
N ARG A 183 38.04 -2.64 -0.85
CA ARG A 183 38.99 -3.69 -0.51
C ARG A 183 38.33 -5.00 -0.86
N THR A 184 38.61 -5.47 -2.08
CA THR A 184 39.09 -6.85 -2.19
C THR A 184 40.24 -6.96 -1.20
N TYR A 185 40.09 -7.74 -0.13
CA TYR A 185 41.24 -8.18 0.66
C TYR A 185 42.06 -9.09 -0.26
N TRP A 186 42.88 -8.50 -1.12
CA TRP A 186 44.14 -9.13 -1.48
C TRP A 186 44.92 -9.18 -0.17
N GLN A 187 45.07 -10.36 0.41
CA GLN A 187 46.13 -10.58 1.40
C GLN A 187 47.44 -10.27 0.67
N ASP A 188 47.95 -9.05 0.80
CA ASP A 188 49.26 -8.64 0.27
C ASP A 188 50.41 -9.39 0.97
N ASP A 189 50.12 -10.08 2.08
CA ASP A 189 51.06 -10.95 2.78
C ASP A 189 50.83 -12.43 2.44
N PRO A 190 51.66 -13.04 1.56
CA PRO A 190 51.58 -14.46 1.24
C PRO A 190 52.00 -15.39 2.39
N SER A 191 52.48 -14.85 3.52
CA SER A 191 52.91 -15.64 4.68
C SER A 191 51.82 -15.89 5.72
N LEU A 192 50.70 -15.14 5.67
CA LEU A 192 49.56 -15.39 6.53
C LEU A 192 48.70 -16.50 5.93
N PRO A 193 48.20 -17.47 6.73
CA PRO A 193 47.21 -18.43 6.25
C PRO A 193 46.04 -17.65 5.64
N LYS A 194 45.59 -18.04 4.44
CA LYS A 194 44.34 -17.55 3.87
C LYS A 194 43.25 -17.86 4.89
N GLN A 195 42.76 -16.83 5.58
CA GLN A 195 41.58 -16.97 6.41
C GLN A 195 40.41 -17.14 5.44
N SER A 196 39.98 -18.39 5.24
CA SER A 196 38.74 -18.69 4.54
C SER A 196 37.59 -18.30 5.45
N PHE A 197 37.19 -17.04 5.39
CA PHE A 197 35.88 -16.68 5.87
C PHE A 197 34.90 -17.12 4.79
N GLU A 198 34.08 -18.12 5.09
CA GLU A 198 32.87 -18.42 4.32
C GLU A 198 31.85 -17.30 4.61
N LEU A 199 32.14 -16.07 4.18
CA LEU A 199 31.21 -14.94 4.30
C LEU A 199 29.99 -15.15 3.40
N HIS A 200 30.21 -15.74 2.23
CA HIS A 200 29.18 -16.11 1.28
C HIS A 200 28.94 -17.62 1.34
N GLY A 201 27.68 -18.02 1.43
CA GLY A 201 27.37 -19.42 1.62
C GLY A 201 26.01 -19.86 1.08
N PRO A 202 25.60 -21.07 1.49
CA PRO A 202 24.32 -21.63 1.08
C PRO A 202 23.16 -20.76 1.54
N GLU A 203 21.97 -21.03 1.01
CA GLU A 203 20.72 -20.31 1.30
C GLU A 203 20.39 -20.17 2.79
N MET A 204 20.91 -21.04 3.64
CA MET A 204 20.78 -20.92 5.10
C MET A 204 21.38 -19.63 5.66
N TYR A 205 22.40 -19.06 5.01
CA TYR A 205 23.01 -17.79 5.43
C TYR A 205 22.13 -16.58 5.20
N ALA A 206 21.05 -16.70 4.42
CA ALA A 206 20.05 -15.65 4.32
C ALA A 206 18.98 -15.75 5.41
N VAL A 207 18.96 -16.76 6.28
CA VAL A 207 17.85 -17.00 7.21
C VAL A 207 18.30 -17.47 8.60
N ASP A 208 19.60 -17.43 8.88
CA ASP A 208 20.20 -17.92 10.11
C ASP A 208 20.20 -16.88 11.25
N GLY A 209 19.82 -15.64 10.96
CA GLY A 209 19.81 -14.54 11.92
C GLY A 209 21.19 -13.92 12.15
N ASP A 210 22.22 -14.37 11.44
CA ASP A 210 23.57 -13.82 11.51
C ASP A 210 23.78 -12.80 10.39
N GLN A 211 23.73 -11.52 10.74
CA GLN A 211 23.94 -10.42 9.77
C GLN A 211 25.40 -10.30 9.30
N THR A 212 26.29 -11.22 9.70
CA THR A 212 27.68 -11.29 9.21
C THR A 212 27.88 -12.34 8.11
N THR A 213 26.86 -13.16 7.85
CA THR A 213 26.80 -14.11 6.73
C THR A 213 25.78 -13.66 5.70
N ASN A 214 25.94 -14.11 4.45
CA ASN A 214 24.96 -13.83 3.41
C ASN A 214 24.88 -14.94 2.35
N TRP A 215 23.74 -14.99 1.67
CA TRP A 215 23.51 -15.82 0.50
C TRP A 215 23.86 -15.06 -0.78
N TYR A 216 24.62 -15.72 -1.66
CA TYR A 216 24.97 -15.22 -3.00
C TYR A 216 24.53 -16.24 -4.07
N PRO A 217 23.73 -15.83 -5.07
CA PRO A 217 23.37 -16.68 -6.18
C PRO A 217 24.54 -16.90 -7.15
N THR A 218 24.47 -17.97 -7.95
CA THR A 218 25.52 -18.33 -8.93
C THR A 218 25.40 -17.62 -10.28
N CYS A 219 24.59 -16.57 -10.39
CA CYS A 219 24.43 -15.86 -11.65
C CYS A 219 25.73 -15.17 -12.09
N GLN A 220 25.96 -15.15 -13.40
CA GLN A 220 27.13 -14.50 -14.00
C GLN A 220 26.77 -13.06 -14.38
N ASN A 221 27.54 -12.10 -13.87
CA ASN A 221 27.30 -10.66 -13.99
C ASN A 221 26.90 -10.22 -15.42
N PRO A 222 25.72 -9.57 -15.61
CA PRO A 222 24.75 -9.19 -14.58
C PRO A 222 23.81 -10.34 -14.17
N CYS A 223 23.36 -10.32 -12.92
CA CYS A 223 22.25 -11.18 -12.51
C CYS A 223 20.94 -10.66 -13.07
N LEU A 224 20.44 -11.37 -14.08
CA LEU A 224 19.22 -11.00 -14.79
C LEU A 224 17.99 -11.02 -13.88
N ALA A 225 17.07 -10.09 -14.13
CA ALA A 225 15.77 -10.03 -13.50
C ALA A 225 15.04 -11.38 -13.57
N ASP A 226 14.30 -11.70 -12.50
CA ASP A 226 13.48 -12.89 -12.35
C ASP A 226 14.22 -14.24 -12.38
N THR A 227 15.56 -14.23 -12.24
CA THR A 227 16.36 -15.47 -12.24
C THR A 227 16.78 -15.95 -10.85
N GLN A 228 16.99 -15.03 -9.92
CA GLN A 228 17.52 -15.36 -8.58
C GLN A 228 16.48 -15.16 -7.50
N TRP A 229 16.42 -16.13 -6.57
CA TRP A 229 15.46 -16.13 -5.48
C TRP A 229 15.98 -16.90 -4.25
N VAL A 230 15.54 -16.48 -3.07
CA VAL A 230 15.81 -17.14 -1.78
C VAL A 230 14.56 -17.09 -0.90
N GLY A 231 14.36 -18.10 -0.07
CA GLY A 231 13.11 -18.27 0.67
C GLY A 231 13.13 -19.38 1.71
N LEU A 232 11.94 -19.67 2.24
CA LEU A 232 11.68 -20.72 3.22
C LEU A 232 10.57 -21.65 2.72
N ASN A 233 10.78 -22.95 2.84
CA ASN A 233 9.78 -23.99 2.61
C ASN A 233 9.35 -24.61 3.95
N PHE A 234 8.08 -24.41 4.32
CA PHE A 234 7.48 -24.92 5.56
C PHE A 234 6.89 -26.32 5.41
N SER A 235 6.89 -26.91 4.20
CA SER A 235 6.34 -28.25 3.85
C SER A 235 4.83 -28.44 4.09
N THR A 236 4.21 -27.60 4.92
CA THR A 236 2.77 -27.58 5.17
C THR A 236 2.26 -26.15 5.02
N PRO A 237 1.00 -25.96 4.59
CA PRO A 237 0.43 -24.62 4.48
C PRO A 237 0.50 -23.86 5.79
N MET A 238 1.03 -22.64 5.75
CA MET A 238 1.20 -21.79 6.92
C MET A 238 -0.12 -21.14 7.30
N PRO A 239 -0.72 -21.42 8.48
CA PRO A 239 -1.96 -20.78 8.90
C PRO A 239 -1.78 -19.26 9.00
N GLY A 240 -2.60 -18.50 8.29
CA GLY A 240 -2.48 -17.04 8.26
C GLY A 240 -1.49 -16.49 7.22
N GLY A 241 -0.68 -17.34 6.59
CA GLY A 241 0.27 -16.99 5.54
C GLY A 241 1.38 -16.03 5.97
N VAL A 242 2.19 -15.59 5.01
CA VAL A 242 3.15 -14.48 5.20
C VAL A 242 2.45 -13.16 4.88
N LYS A 243 2.61 -12.18 5.78
CA LYS A 243 2.01 -10.83 5.65
C LYS A 243 3.06 -9.73 5.52
N CYS A 244 4.26 -9.96 6.00
CA CYS A 244 5.40 -9.09 5.79
C CYS A 244 6.66 -9.94 5.59
N VAL A 245 7.55 -9.42 4.76
CA VAL A 245 8.92 -9.91 4.60
C VAL A 245 9.87 -8.80 5.03
N ARG A 246 10.89 -9.11 5.83
CA ARG A 246 12.03 -8.22 6.04
C ARG A 246 13.22 -8.80 5.31
N ILE A 247 13.91 -7.99 4.52
CA ILE A 247 15.10 -8.40 3.80
C ILE A 247 16.22 -7.40 4.06
N LEU A 248 17.42 -7.89 4.31
CA LEU A 248 18.64 -7.12 4.38
C LEU A 248 19.47 -7.45 3.13
N GLN A 249 19.53 -6.52 2.18
CA GLN A 249 20.33 -6.65 0.96
C GLN A 249 21.72 -6.05 1.16
N ASP A 250 22.62 -6.33 0.21
CA ASP A 250 23.95 -5.72 0.20
C ASP A 250 23.90 -4.19 0.18
N LYS A 251 24.92 -3.55 0.78
CA LYS A 251 25.03 -2.09 0.81
C LYS A 251 25.50 -1.50 -0.52
N ASP A 252 26.29 -2.25 -1.26
CA ASP A 252 26.73 -1.82 -2.57
C ASP A 252 25.61 -2.04 -3.59
N ARG A 253 25.22 -0.95 -4.24
CA ARG A 253 24.23 -0.91 -5.34
C ARG A 253 24.51 -1.92 -6.45
N ALA A 254 25.77 -2.31 -6.62
CA ALA A 254 26.16 -3.29 -7.62
C ALA A 254 25.65 -4.71 -7.28
N TYR A 255 25.34 -4.95 -6.00
CA TYR A 255 24.91 -6.24 -5.45
C TYR A 255 23.50 -6.23 -4.85
N ALA A 256 22.80 -5.10 -4.82
CA ALA A 256 21.42 -5.00 -4.35
C ALA A 256 20.42 -4.98 -5.51
N SER A 257 19.24 -5.56 -5.32
CA SER A 257 18.15 -5.46 -6.29
C SER A 257 17.23 -4.28 -6.01
N PHE A 258 16.88 -3.54 -7.07
CA PHE A 258 15.96 -2.40 -7.02
C PHE A 258 14.51 -2.79 -7.30
N GLY A 259 14.28 -4.05 -7.69
CA GLY A 259 12.97 -4.63 -7.87
C GLY A 259 12.91 -5.95 -7.13
N LEU A 260 11.96 -6.13 -6.24
CA LEU A 260 11.77 -7.37 -5.50
C LEU A 260 10.35 -7.89 -5.74
N ARG A 261 10.21 -9.20 -5.90
CA ARG A 261 8.92 -9.89 -5.88
C ARG A 261 8.89 -10.86 -4.73
N VAL A 262 7.81 -10.86 -3.98
CA VAL A 262 7.52 -11.91 -3.01
C VAL A 262 6.56 -12.89 -3.66
N GLN A 263 6.94 -14.16 -3.68
CA GLN A 263 6.14 -15.24 -4.25
C GLN A 263 5.78 -16.27 -3.19
N GLY A 264 4.59 -16.83 -3.30
CA GLY A 264 4.12 -17.97 -2.52
C GLY A 264 3.98 -19.20 -3.41
N HIS A 265 4.40 -20.35 -2.93
CA HIS A 265 4.15 -21.65 -3.54
C HIS A 265 2.82 -22.19 -3.06
N ARG A 266 1.90 -22.44 -3.98
CA ARG A 266 0.58 -23.00 -3.68
C ARG A 266 0.71 -24.49 -3.36
N HIS A 267 0.27 -24.88 -2.18
CA HIS A 267 0.33 -26.27 -1.73
C HIS A 267 -0.55 -27.20 -2.58
N ASP A 268 -1.72 -26.71 -3.02
CA ASP A 268 -2.69 -27.49 -3.78
C ASP A 268 -2.31 -27.69 -5.26
N THR A 269 -1.71 -26.70 -5.90
CA THR A 269 -1.37 -26.75 -7.33
C THR A 269 0.12 -26.94 -7.62
N GLY A 270 0.98 -26.75 -6.62
CA GLY A 270 2.44 -26.72 -6.81
C GLY A 270 2.95 -25.49 -7.58
N ALA A 271 2.09 -24.50 -7.84
CA ALA A 271 2.44 -23.33 -8.63
C ALA A 271 2.98 -22.19 -7.75
N TRP A 272 4.00 -21.48 -8.23
CA TRP A 272 4.42 -20.21 -7.65
C TRP A 272 3.55 -19.07 -8.17
N GLU A 273 3.10 -18.20 -7.27
CA GLU A 273 2.42 -16.96 -7.65
C GLU A 273 3.03 -15.74 -6.98
N THR A 274 3.01 -14.60 -7.67
CA THR A 274 3.47 -13.33 -7.12
C THR A 274 2.42 -12.77 -6.16
N LEU A 275 2.81 -12.63 -4.90
CA LEU A 275 1.99 -12.04 -3.83
C LEU A 275 2.15 -10.52 -3.78
N ALA A 276 3.37 -10.03 -4.00
CA ALA A 276 3.69 -8.61 -4.00
C ALA A 276 4.90 -8.31 -4.90
N SER A 277 4.92 -7.10 -5.47
CA SER A 277 6.06 -6.54 -6.19
C SER A 277 6.45 -5.21 -5.53
N PHE A 278 7.73 -4.98 -5.36
CA PHE A 278 8.30 -3.78 -4.77
C PHE A 278 9.33 -3.23 -5.73
N ASN A 279 9.21 -1.95 -6.06
CA ASN A 279 10.23 -1.24 -6.83
C ASN A 279 10.78 -0.15 -5.92
N ALA A 280 12.03 -0.27 -5.49
CA ALA A 280 12.73 0.75 -4.73
C ALA A 280 12.86 1.99 -5.64
N ALA A 281 12.24 3.10 -5.26
CA ALA A 281 12.12 4.28 -6.13
C ALA A 281 13.41 5.11 -6.24
N THR A 282 14.42 4.85 -5.40
CA THR A 282 15.64 5.67 -5.35
C THR A 282 16.90 4.81 -5.26
N TRP A 283 18.05 5.36 -5.62
CA TRP A 283 19.32 4.64 -5.73
C TRP A 283 20.09 4.53 -4.40
N GLU A 284 19.46 4.87 -3.27
CA GLU A 284 20.12 4.98 -1.94
C GLU A 284 19.87 3.75 -1.02
N TYR A 285 19.24 2.67 -1.50
CA TYR A 285 18.66 1.61 -0.64
C TYR A 285 19.60 0.45 -0.21
N GLY A 286 20.90 0.52 -0.44
CA GLY A 286 21.80 -0.55 0.03
C GLY A 286 22.02 -0.54 1.56
N GLY A 287 22.00 -1.72 2.20
CA GLY A 287 22.57 -1.94 3.54
C GLY A 287 21.68 -1.54 4.72
N VAL A 288 20.36 -1.46 4.50
CA VAL A 288 19.35 -1.22 5.53
C VAL A 288 18.29 -2.31 5.43
N TRP A 289 17.68 -2.67 6.57
CA TRP A 289 16.52 -3.54 6.58
C TRP A 289 15.36 -2.97 5.77
N GLU A 290 14.94 -3.68 4.73
CA GLU A 290 13.77 -3.37 3.94
C GLU A 290 12.56 -4.16 4.48
N ASN A 291 11.55 -3.44 4.96
CA ASN A 291 10.30 -4.03 5.41
C ASN A 291 9.31 -4.07 4.23
N LEU A 292 9.26 -5.21 3.55
CA LEU A 292 8.41 -5.49 2.42
C LEU A 292 7.07 -6.08 2.89
N SER A 293 6.15 -5.17 3.10
CA SER A 293 4.77 -5.50 3.44
C SER A 293 4.05 -6.13 2.26
N ILE A 294 3.66 -7.41 2.36
CA ILE A 294 2.83 -8.05 1.35
C ILE A 294 1.43 -7.45 1.49
N PRO A 295 0.86 -6.80 0.46
CA PRO A 295 -0.51 -6.34 0.50
C PRO A 295 -1.40 -7.55 0.75
N GLN A 296 -1.86 -7.67 1.99
CA GLN A 296 -2.90 -8.61 2.34
C GLN A 296 -4.16 -7.94 1.81
N GLY A 297 -4.76 -8.54 0.78
CA GLY A 297 -5.89 -7.95 0.06
C GLY A 297 -6.81 -7.11 0.94
N VAL A 298 -7.15 -5.94 0.43
CA VAL A 298 -7.86 -4.86 1.14
C VAL A 298 -8.93 -5.43 2.06
N SER A 299 -8.80 -5.15 3.36
CA SER A 299 -9.81 -5.48 4.35
C SER A 299 -10.83 -4.35 4.48
N PHE A 300 -12.10 -4.72 4.60
CA PHE A 300 -13.22 -3.79 4.70
C PHE A 300 -13.57 -3.55 6.15
N TYR A 301 -13.79 -2.28 6.49
CA TYR A 301 -14.18 -1.93 7.86
C TYR A 301 -15.69 -1.99 8.10
N ALA A 302 -16.50 -1.63 7.10
CA ALA A 302 -17.91 -1.30 7.35
C ALA A 302 -18.92 -2.40 6.95
N SER A 303 -18.74 -3.14 5.84
CA SER A 303 -19.69 -4.19 5.46
C SER A 303 -19.13 -5.26 4.51
N ARG A 304 -19.72 -6.47 4.53
CA ARG A 304 -19.52 -7.48 3.47
C ARG A 304 -19.98 -6.98 2.09
N GLY A 305 -20.87 -5.98 2.04
CA GLY A 305 -21.34 -5.37 0.80
C GLY A 305 -20.23 -4.59 0.10
N HIS A 306 -19.42 -3.84 0.86
CA HIS A 306 -18.27 -3.11 0.32
C HIS A 306 -17.23 -4.05 -0.26
N ALA A 307 -17.12 -5.27 0.27
CA ALA A 307 -16.18 -6.27 -0.24
C ALA A 307 -16.29 -6.58 -1.72
N ARG A 308 -17.49 -6.42 -2.26
CA ARG A 308 -17.78 -6.64 -3.67
C ARG A 308 -17.11 -5.61 -4.57
N SER A 309 -16.86 -4.39 -4.08
CA SER A 309 -16.22 -3.36 -4.89
C SER A 309 -14.74 -3.65 -5.18
N LEU A 310 -14.12 -4.69 -4.60
CA LEU A 310 -12.70 -5.01 -4.85
C LEU A 310 -12.45 -6.51 -5.14
N ASP A 311 -13.49 -7.27 -5.45
CA ASP A 311 -13.41 -8.73 -5.58
C ASP A 311 -12.94 -9.20 -6.97
N SER A 312 -12.69 -8.28 -7.91
CA SER A 312 -12.39 -8.58 -9.32
C SER A 312 -13.45 -9.39 -10.04
N ASN A 313 -14.70 -9.28 -9.59
CA ASN A 313 -15.86 -9.84 -10.24
C ASN A 313 -16.83 -8.72 -10.62
N LEU A 314 -16.76 -8.28 -11.87
CA LEU A 314 -17.64 -7.25 -12.41
C LEU A 314 -19.14 -7.61 -12.36
N SER A 315 -19.49 -8.88 -12.15
CA SER A 315 -20.89 -9.33 -11.97
C SER A 315 -21.41 -9.13 -10.54
N SER A 316 -20.52 -8.84 -9.59
CA SER A 316 -20.90 -8.37 -8.25
C SER A 316 -21.04 -6.84 -8.28
N SER A 317 -21.69 -6.27 -7.26
CA SER A 317 -21.70 -4.83 -7.07
C SER A 317 -21.96 -4.46 -5.62
N VAL A 318 -21.48 -3.28 -5.26
CA VAL A 318 -21.85 -2.55 -4.05
C VAL A 318 -22.90 -1.50 -4.42
N VAL A 319 -23.95 -1.39 -3.60
CA VAL A 319 -24.94 -0.31 -3.67
C VAL A 319 -24.79 0.50 -2.38
N GLU A 320 -24.63 1.81 -2.48
CA GLU A 320 -24.54 2.69 -1.32
C GLU A 320 -25.24 4.03 -1.58
N LEU A 321 -25.49 4.81 -0.54
CA LEU A 321 -25.93 6.19 -0.69
C LEU A 321 -24.76 7.07 -1.17
N VAL A 322 -25.03 8.02 -2.07
CA VAL A 322 -24.11 9.13 -2.34
C VAL A 322 -23.75 9.81 -1.02
N GLY A 323 -22.47 10.12 -0.85
CA GLY A 323 -21.88 10.65 0.37
C GLY A 323 -21.44 9.57 1.36
N THR A 324 -21.85 8.30 1.17
CA THR A 324 -21.37 7.20 2.00
C THR A 324 -19.98 6.77 1.54
N PRO A 325 -18.95 6.87 2.40
CA PRO A 325 -17.61 6.46 2.04
C PRO A 325 -17.47 4.93 1.95
N LEU A 326 -16.76 4.48 0.91
CA LEU A 326 -16.17 3.15 0.86
C LEU A 326 -14.74 3.23 1.41
N GLU A 327 -14.52 2.62 2.58
CA GLU A 327 -13.21 2.61 3.25
C GLU A 327 -12.46 1.30 3.01
N PHE A 328 -11.18 1.43 2.71
CA PHE A 328 -10.26 0.37 2.30
C PHE A 328 -9.05 0.37 3.24
N ASP A 329 -8.84 -0.70 4.02
CA ASP A 329 -7.58 -0.91 4.76
C ASP A 329 -6.69 -1.87 3.98
N PHE A 330 -5.61 -1.35 3.39
CA PHE A 330 -4.61 -2.16 2.68
C PHE A 330 -3.72 -2.97 3.65
N GLY A 331 -3.91 -2.80 4.96
CA GLY A 331 -3.14 -3.43 6.03
C GLY A 331 -1.76 -2.81 6.24
N VAL A 332 -1.23 -2.14 5.22
CA VAL A 332 0.12 -1.58 5.12
C VAL A 332 0.09 -0.28 4.32
N GLU A 333 1.06 0.59 4.61
CA GLU A 333 1.29 1.81 3.82
C GLU A 333 1.56 1.43 2.37
N THR A 334 0.62 1.77 1.50
CA THR A 334 0.63 1.43 0.08
C THR A 334 0.67 2.72 -0.72
N GLU A 335 1.55 2.78 -1.71
CA GLU A 335 1.57 3.84 -2.71
C GLU A 335 0.54 3.52 -3.79
N ILE A 336 -0.35 4.45 -4.09
CA ILE A 336 -1.33 4.33 -5.17
C ILE A 336 -1.12 5.51 -6.10
N ASP A 337 -0.68 5.27 -7.34
CA ASP A 337 -0.42 6.33 -8.33
C ASP A 337 -1.64 6.61 -9.22
N ALA A 338 -2.49 5.61 -9.40
CA ALA A 338 -3.71 5.72 -10.16
C ALA A 338 -4.81 4.84 -9.59
N TRP A 339 -6.05 5.19 -9.92
CA TRP A 339 -7.21 4.36 -9.61
C TRP A 339 -8.27 4.53 -10.70
N ARG A 340 -9.23 3.61 -10.72
CA ARG A 340 -10.39 3.64 -11.63
C ARG A 340 -11.51 2.82 -11.03
N PHE A 341 -12.70 2.89 -11.61
CA PHE A 341 -13.82 2.06 -11.20
C PHE A 341 -14.70 1.66 -12.37
N ALA A 342 -15.54 0.66 -12.19
CA ALA A 342 -16.50 0.18 -13.17
C ALA A 342 -17.92 0.36 -12.63
N PRO A 343 -18.84 1.00 -13.37
CA PRO A 343 -20.24 1.05 -12.99
C PRO A 343 -20.83 -0.37 -13.02
N ALA A 344 -21.74 -0.66 -12.10
CA ALA A 344 -22.34 -1.97 -12.00
C ALA A 344 -23.19 -2.33 -13.21
N LYS A 345 -23.38 -3.64 -13.44
CA LYS A 345 -24.46 -4.10 -14.30
C LYS A 345 -25.80 -3.70 -13.68
N GLU A 346 -26.71 -3.20 -14.51
CA GLU A 346 -28.08 -2.99 -14.07
C GLU A 346 -28.66 -4.35 -13.62
N PRO A 347 -29.42 -4.39 -12.52
CA PRO A 347 -30.16 -5.59 -12.18
C PRO A 347 -31.02 -5.93 -13.39
N SER A 348 -30.81 -7.12 -13.97
CA SER A 348 -31.62 -7.60 -15.08
C SER A 348 -33.02 -7.86 -14.55
N GLU A 349 -33.85 -6.82 -14.48
CA GLU A 349 -35.27 -7.05 -14.42
C GLU A 349 -35.68 -7.71 -15.72
N ASN A 350 -36.60 -8.66 -15.64
CA ASN A 350 -37.16 -9.44 -16.76
C ASN A 350 -37.91 -8.59 -17.81
N ASN A 351 -37.58 -7.30 -17.95
CA ASN A 351 -38.14 -6.45 -18.96
C ASN A 351 -37.36 -6.64 -20.25
N SER A 352 -38.01 -7.30 -21.20
CA SER A 352 -37.65 -7.46 -22.61
C SER A 352 -37.49 -6.13 -23.39
N ALA A 353 -37.43 -4.98 -22.70
CA ALA A 353 -36.99 -3.73 -23.28
C ALA A 353 -35.45 -3.74 -23.31
N ILE A 354 -34.90 -3.88 -24.50
CA ILE A 354 -33.47 -3.75 -24.76
C ILE A 354 -33.08 -2.32 -24.35
N HIS A 355 -32.52 -2.14 -23.16
CA HIS A 355 -31.87 -0.91 -22.77
C HIS A 355 -30.61 -0.78 -23.63
N ASP A 356 -30.63 0.14 -24.59
CA ASP A 356 -29.54 0.36 -25.54
C ASP A 356 -28.37 1.15 -24.97
N GLY A 357 -28.45 1.55 -23.70
CA GLY A 357 -27.47 2.42 -23.02
C GLY A 357 -27.57 3.89 -23.45
N TYR A 358 -28.43 4.24 -24.42
CA TYR A 358 -28.61 5.61 -24.92
C TYR A 358 -29.82 6.31 -24.30
N THR A 359 -30.81 5.56 -23.80
CA THR A 359 -32.10 6.09 -23.32
C THR A 359 -32.18 6.32 -21.79
N CYS A 360 -31.02 6.55 -21.16
CA CYS A 360 -30.82 6.75 -19.73
C CYS A 360 -31.67 7.85 -19.05
N GLU A 361 -32.14 8.84 -19.80
CA GLU A 361 -32.88 9.98 -19.23
C GLU A 361 -34.36 9.65 -18.97
N ASN A 362 -34.91 8.59 -19.58
CA ASN A 362 -36.34 8.30 -19.56
C ASN A 362 -36.74 7.13 -18.63
N ASP A 363 -35.85 6.17 -18.40
CA ASP A 363 -36.15 4.94 -17.63
C ASP A 363 -35.83 5.03 -16.13
N GLY A 364 -35.02 6.00 -15.70
CA GLY A 364 -34.67 6.21 -14.29
C GLY A 364 -33.65 5.21 -13.73
N LEU A 365 -33.02 4.39 -14.57
CA LEU A 365 -32.11 3.32 -14.14
C LEU A 365 -30.62 3.74 -14.20
N CYS A 366 -30.27 4.75 -15.00
CA CYS A 366 -28.92 5.32 -15.05
C CYS A 366 -28.58 6.25 -13.88
N ALA A 367 -29.49 6.41 -12.92
CA ALA A 367 -29.36 7.35 -11.80
C ALA A 367 -28.29 6.97 -10.74
N ARG A 368 -27.46 5.95 -11.02
CA ARG A 368 -26.60 5.28 -10.03
C ARG A 368 -25.11 5.36 -10.34
N ASP A 369 -24.76 5.91 -11.49
CA ASP A 369 -23.36 6.07 -11.87
C ASP A 369 -22.76 7.22 -11.09
N PRO A 370 -21.74 7.01 -10.25
CA PRO A 370 -21.06 8.13 -9.61
C PRO A 370 -20.44 8.99 -10.72
N VAL A 371 -20.85 10.25 -10.84
CA VAL A 371 -20.32 11.24 -11.81
C VAL A 371 -19.46 12.29 -11.12
N GLN A 372 -19.50 12.32 -9.79
CA GLN A 372 -18.62 13.11 -8.94
C GLN A 372 -18.21 12.28 -7.72
N TRP A 373 -16.99 12.48 -7.26
CA TRP A 373 -16.40 11.69 -6.19
C TRP A 373 -15.21 12.39 -5.55
N LYS A 374 -14.77 11.85 -4.41
CA LYS A 374 -13.57 12.23 -3.69
C LYS A 374 -12.78 10.99 -3.28
N LEU A 375 -11.47 10.99 -3.46
CA LEU A 375 -10.56 9.98 -2.91
C LEU A 375 -9.69 10.62 -1.83
N ASP A 376 -9.75 10.05 -0.62
CA ASP A 376 -8.92 10.43 0.51
C ASP A 376 -7.94 9.31 0.89
N GLY A 377 -6.79 9.69 1.47
CA GLY A 377 -5.81 8.80 2.09
C GLY A 377 -5.64 9.09 3.58
N SER A 378 -5.35 8.07 4.37
CA SER A 378 -5.04 8.19 5.81
C SER A 378 -4.01 7.15 6.28
N LEU A 379 -3.18 7.54 7.24
CA LEU A 379 -2.23 6.65 7.93
C LEU A 379 -2.82 6.02 9.20
N ASP A 380 -3.77 6.70 9.85
CA ASP A 380 -4.28 6.38 11.17
C ASP A 380 -5.81 6.22 11.23
N ARG A 381 -6.48 6.46 10.09
CA ARG A 381 -7.94 6.43 9.90
C ARG A 381 -8.72 7.55 10.59
N THR A 382 -8.04 8.44 11.30
CA THR A 382 -8.64 9.63 11.92
C THR A 382 -8.38 10.87 11.10
N ASN A 383 -7.16 11.02 10.57
CA ASN A 383 -6.73 12.16 9.79
C ASN A 383 -6.73 11.81 8.31
N TRP A 384 -7.62 12.43 7.54
CA TRP A 384 -7.82 12.14 6.12
C TRP A 384 -7.35 13.30 5.26
N VAL A 385 -6.59 12.98 4.23
CA VAL A 385 -6.07 13.93 3.24
C VAL A 385 -6.75 13.66 1.90
N THR A 386 -7.34 14.68 1.29
CA THR A 386 -7.86 14.60 -0.08
C THR A 386 -6.71 14.39 -1.06
N LEU A 387 -6.72 13.29 -1.80
CA LEU A 387 -5.69 12.97 -2.80
C LEU A 387 -6.13 13.39 -4.21
N THR A 388 -7.41 13.22 -4.51
CA THR A 388 -8.00 13.65 -5.78
C THR A 388 -9.51 13.77 -5.62
N ALA A 389 -10.14 14.64 -6.41
CA ALA A 389 -11.58 14.83 -6.39
C ALA A 389 -12.07 15.23 -7.77
N GLN A 390 -13.28 14.76 -8.10
CA GLN A 390 -14.06 15.19 -9.25
C GLN A 390 -15.35 15.81 -8.72
N ASP A 391 -15.33 17.11 -8.42
CA ASP A 391 -16.41 17.81 -7.69
C ASP A 391 -17.00 19.01 -8.45
N THR A 392 -16.37 19.45 -9.54
CA THR A 392 -16.76 20.66 -10.29
C THR A 392 -17.60 20.38 -11.53
N ALA A 393 -17.38 19.26 -12.19
CA ALA A 393 -18.12 18.84 -13.38
C ALA A 393 -18.45 17.35 -13.30
N ASP A 394 -19.60 16.96 -13.85
CA ASP A 394 -19.93 15.55 -14.03
C ASP A 394 -18.96 14.96 -15.05
N TYR A 395 -18.28 13.88 -14.68
CA TYR A 395 -17.40 13.18 -15.61
C TYR A 395 -18.18 12.15 -16.42
N ASP A 396 -17.74 11.89 -17.65
CA ASP A 396 -18.36 10.91 -18.53
C ASP A 396 -18.08 9.47 -18.08
N VAL A 397 -19.08 8.85 -17.45
CA VAL A 397 -19.06 7.41 -17.11
C VAL A 397 -19.25 6.58 -18.40
N PRO A 398 -18.53 5.45 -18.58
CA PRO A 398 -18.74 4.56 -19.72
C PRO A 398 -20.21 4.17 -19.93
N ILE A 399 -20.65 4.22 -21.19
CA ILE A 399 -22.01 3.80 -21.59
C ILE A 399 -22.18 2.28 -21.37
N PHE A 400 -21.14 1.50 -21.64
CA PHE A 400 -21.14 0.07 -21.37
C PHE A 400 -20.97 -0.19 -19.87
N ARG A 401 -21.96 -0.85 -19.26
CA ARG A 401 -21.86 -1.35 -17.88
C ARG A 401 -20.69 -2.31 -17.73
N GLN A 402 -20.15 -2.42 -16.52
CA GLN A 402 -19.00 -3.27 -16.24
C GLN A 402 -17.72 -2.90 -17.02
N ALA A 403 -17.69 -1.72 -17.67
CA ALA A 403 -16.49 -1.18 -18.29
C ALA A 403 -15.83 -0.17 -17.35
N PHE A 404 -14.52 -0.29 -17.16
CA PHE A 404 -13.79 0.66 -16.31
C PHE A 404 -13.77 2.07 -16.92
N THR A 405 -13.85 3.07 -16.05
CA THR A 405 -13.49 4.45 -16.36
C THR A 405 -12.04 4.55 -16.82
N PRO A 406 -11.65 5.66 -17.47
CA PRO A 406 -10.24 6.03 -17.57
C PRO A 406 -9.57 6.07 -16.19
N PHE A 407 -8.24 5.99 -16.19
CA PHE A 407 -7.44 6.14 -14.98
C PHE A 407 -7.50 7.57 -14.47
N PHE A 408 -7.70 7.70 -13.16
CA PHE A 408 -7.53 8.94 -12.42
C PHE A 408 -6.18 8.90 -11.71
N SER A 409 -5.34 9.91 -11.94
CA SER A 409 -4.08 10.06 -11.22
C SER A 409 -4.35 10.47 -9.76
N VAL A 410 -3.49 9.99 -8.87
CA VAL A 410 -3.50 10.36 -7.45
C VAL A 410 -2.41 11.39 -7.20
N ASP A 411 -2.80 12.57 -6.74
CA ASP A 411 -1.82 13.59 -6.36
C ASP A 411 -1.36 13.34 -4.92
N HIS A 412 -0.07 13.09 -4.75
CA HIS A 412 0.54 12.85 -3.43
C HIS A 412 1.00 14.13 -2.72
N LEU A 413 0.57 15.30 -3.20
CA LEU A 413 1.01 16.58 -2.65
C LEU A 413 0.13 16.99 -1.47
N VAL A 414 0.69 16.96 -0.26
CA VAL A 414 0.02 17.42 0.95
C VAL A 414 0.57 18.79 1.34
N SER A 415 -0.32 19.77 1.56
CA SER A 415 0.05 21.05 2.17
C SER A 415 0.17 20.86 3.68
N LEU A 416 1.38 20.97 4.22
CA LEU A 416 1.58 20.97 5.67
C LEU A 416 1.24 22.34 6.27
N THR A 417 0.50 22.34 7.38
CA THR A 417 0.32 23.55 8.21
C THR A 417 1.43 23.65 9.26
N ILE A 418 1.58 24.81 9.91
CA ILE A 418 2.61 25.04 10.93
C ILE A 418 2.52 24.05 12.12
N ASN A 419 1.33 23.53 12.40
CA ASN A 419 1.11 22.54 13.46
C ASN A 419 1.61 21.14 13.09
N ASP A 420 1.85 20.88 11.80
CA ASP A 420 2.34 19.61 11.28
C ASP A 420 3.89 19.59 11.20
N ILE A 421 4.55 20.71 11.54
CA ILE A 421 6.00 20.88 11.54
C ILE A 421 6.50 20.79 12.98
N TRP A 422 7.38 19.83 13.25
CA TRP A 422 7.98 19.69 14.58
C TRP A 422 8.75 20.95 15.01
N PRO A 423 8.80 21.27 16.32
CA PRO A 423 9.50 22.46 16.84
C PRO A 423 11.00 22.53 16.52
N ASP A 424 11.62 21.43 16.09
CA ASP A 424 13.05 21.35 15.79
C ASP A 424 13.42 21.80 14.37
N GLY A 425 12.43 22.28 13.59
CA GLY A 425 12.68 22.83 12.25
C GLY A 425 13.07 21.80 11.20
N ARG A 426 13.04 20.50 11.53
CA ARG A 426 13.18 19.41 10.54
C ARG A 426 11.87 19.19 9.79
N GLY A 427 11.39 20.25 9.15
CA GLY A 427 10.26 20.23 8.22
C GLY A 427 10.65 19.63 6.86
N LYS A 428 11.23 18.43 6.84
CA LYS A 428 11.45 17.68 5.61
C LYS A 428 10.56 16.46 5.60
N CYS A 429 9.31 16.64 5.18
CA CYS A 429 8.41 15.58 4.72
C CYS A 429 8.58 14.27 5.51
N ALA A 430 8.60 14.43 6.84
CA ALA A 430 9.04 13.41 7.77
C ALA A 430 7.84 12.54 8.13
N ALA A 431 7.25 11.90 7.12
CA ALA A 431 6.98 10.48 7.26
C ALA A 431 8.35 9.75 7.16
N ARG A 432 9.28 10.07 8.07
CA ARG A 432 10.44 9.23 8.31
C ARG A 432 10.03 8.22 9.36
N ARG A 433 9.91 6.97 8.92
CA ARG A 433 10.59 5.89 9.64
C ARG A 433 12.09 6.16 9.59
#